data_AF-A0A8A0RNV3-F1
#
_entry.id   AF-A0A8A0RNV3-F1
#
_cell.length_a   1.000
_cell.length_b   1.000
_cell.length_c   1.000
_cell.angle_alpha   90.00
_cell.angle_beta   90.00
_cell.angle_gamma   90.00
#
_symmetry.space_group_name_H-M   'P 1'
#
loop_
_entity.id
_entity.type
_entity.pdbx_description
1 polymer ?
#
loop_
_entity_poly.entity_id
_entity_poly.type
_entity_poly.pdbx_seq_one_letter_code
_entity_poly.pdbx_strand_id
1 'polypeptide(L)'
;MKKGIVIGILWAFVSWIPFYTGYLLNIKGILSLPAILGINLELATGVGDAFIYSIIIGTIIGGLCGSLLQHYTGRIKVIRSRKKKKTLGRS
;
A
#
# COMPACT_ATOMS: atom_id res chain seq x y z
N MET A 1 0.11 10.64 4.03
CA MET A 1 0.46 10.56 2.59
C MET A 1 1.90 10.12 2.32
N LYS A 2 2.95 10.92 2.63
CA LYS A 2 4.37 10.56 2.33
C LYS A 2 4.79 9.14 2.77
N LYS A 3 4.41 8.73 3.99
CA LYS A 3 4.73 7.40 4.53
C LYS A 3 4.06 6.23 3.78
N GLY A 4 2.86 6.44 3.24
CA GLY A 4 2.13 5.39 2.50
C GLY A 4 2.71 5.14 1.10
N ILE A 5 3.15 6.21 0.45
CA ILE A 5 3.88 6.13 -0.83
C ILE A 5 5.18 5.35 -0.67
N VAL A 6 5.97 5.68 0.37
CA VAL A 6 7.23 4.97 0.65
C VAL A 6 7.00 3.48 0.92
N ILE A 7 5.94 3.15 1.68
CA ILE A 7 5.54 1.75 1.90
C ILE A 7 5.10 1.06 0.61
N GLY A 8 4.41 1.76 -0.28
CA GLY A 8 4.01 1.25 -1.60
C GLY A 8 5.21 0.95 -2.50
N ILE A 9 6.22 1.82 -2.50
CA ILE A 9 7.47 1.62 -3.24
C ILE A 9 8.25 0.43 -2.67
N LEU A 10 8.43 0.37 -1.34
CA LEU A 10 9.09 -0.77 -0.69
C LEU A 10 8.35 -2.08 -0.99
N TRP A 11 7.02 -2.06 -0.98
CA TRP A 11 6.21 -3.23 -1.31
C TRP A 11 6.36 -3.65 -2.77
N ALA A 12 6.49 -2.71 -3.71
CA ALA A 12 6.81 -3.01 -5.10
C ALA A 12 8.19 -3.68 -5.23
N PHE A 13 9.23 -3.16 -4.56
CA PHE A 13 10.56 -3.80 -4.55
C PHE A 13 10.53 -5.21 -3.95
N VAL A 14 9.84 -5.37 -2.82
CA VAL A 14 9.73 -6.67 -2.15
C VAL A 14 8.90 -7.66 -2.99
N SER A 15 8.01 -7.19 -3.87
CA SER A 15 7.22 -8.06 -4.76
C SER A 15 8.06 -8.87 -5.76
N TRP A 16 9.25 -8.37 -6.11
CA TRP A 16 10.18 -9.06 -7.01
C TRP A 16 10.91 -10.21 -6.32
N ILE A 17 11.05 -10.18 -4.99
CA ILE A 17 11.72 -11.24 -4.22
C ILE A 17 11.01 -12.60 -4.43
N PRO A 18 9.70 -12.77 -4.15
CA PRO A 18 9.00 -14.04 -4.36
C PRO A 18 8.80 -14.38 -5.84
N PHE A 19 8.87 -13.37 -6.73
CA PHE A 19 8.88 -13.60 -8.17
C PHE A 19 10.15 -14.37 -8.59
N TYR A 20 11.32 -13.98 -8.08
CA TYR A 20 12.58 -14.66 -8.38
C TYR A 20 12.84 -15.91 -7.55
N THR A 21 12.40 -15.96 -6.30
CA THR A 21 12.77 -17.06 -5.39
C THR A 21 11.84 -18.28 -5.45
N GLY A 22 10.65 -18.20 -6.05
CA GLY A 22 9.74 -19.34 -6.22
C GLY A 22 9.23 -20.03 -4.93
N TYR A 23 9.79 -19.72 -3.76
CA TYR A 23 9.71 -20.52 -2.53
C TYR A 23 8.63 -20.07 -1.54
N LEU A 24 7.93 -18.97 -1.79
CA LEU A 24 6.97 -18.38 -0.83
C LEU A 24 5.51 -18.60 -1.23
N LEU A 25 5.09 -19.85 -1.47
CA LEU A 25 3.75 -20.22 -1.97
C LEU A 25 2.58 -19.57 -1.22
N ASN A 26 2.67 -19.42 0.12
CA ASN A 26 1.57 -18.87 0.92
C ASN A 26 1.47 -17.33 0.92
N ILE A 27 2.58 -16.61 0.75
CA ILE A 27 2.61 -15.14 0.79
C ILE A 27 2.79 -14.53 -0.60
N LYS A 28 3.09 -15.36 -1.61
CA LYS A 28 3.23 -14.98 -3.02
C LYS A 28 2.00 -14.22 -3.51
N GLY A 29 0.79 -14.67 -3.17
CA GLY A 29 -0.44 -14.05 -3.68
C GLY A 29 -0.53 -12.55 -3.40
N ILE A 30 -0.26 -12.11 -2.17
CA ILE A 30 -0.33 -10.69 -1.80
C ILE A 30 0.98 -9.98 -2.16
N LEU A 31 2.14 -10.58 -1.90
CA LEU A 31 3.41 -9.90 -2.12
C LEU A 31 3.76 -9.72 -3.58
N SER A 32 3.41 -10.64 -4.48
CA SER A 32 3.77 -10.57 -5.91
C SER A 32 2.78 -9.80 -6.79
N LEU A 33 1.67 -9.30 -6.23
CA LEU A 33 0.66 -8.52 -6.96
C LEU A 33 1.25 -7.35 -7.77
N PRO A 34 2.12 -6.50 -7.19
CA PRO A 34 2.70 -5.39 -7.95
C PRO A 34 3.53 -5.86 -9.16
N ALA A 35 4.32 -6.93 -8.99
CA ALA A 35 5.13 -7.52 -10.06
C ALA A 35 4.27 -8.17 -11.15
N ILE A 36 3.27 -8.97 -10.76
CA ILE A 36 2.36 -9.63 -11.71
C ILE A 36 1.58 -8.60 -12.53
N LEU A 37 1.09 -7.54 -11.89
CA LEU A 37 0.38 -6.48 -12.58
C LEU A 37 1.33 -5.67 -13.46
N GLY A 38 2.58 -5.44 -13.03
CA GLY A 38 3.60 -4.78 -13.85
C GLY A 38 3.92 -5.54 -15.13
N ILE A 39 4.09 -6.86 -15.04
CA ILE A 39 4.35 -7.74 -16.20
C ILE A 39 3.15 -7.78 -17.13
N ASN A 40 1.93 -7.90 -16.59
CA ASN A 40 0.73 -7.87 -17.42
C ASN A 40 0.54 -6.52 -18.13
N LEU A 41 0.94 -5.42 -17.50
CA LEU A 41 0.89 -4.10 -18.12
C LEU A 41 1.89 -4.00 -19.26
N GLU A 42 3.14 -4.44 -19.06
CA GLU A 42 4.15 -4.50 -20.12
C GLU A 42 3.67 -5.35 -21.30
N LEU A 43 3.08 -6.51 -21.02
CA LEU A 43 2.54 -7.40 -22.05
C LEU A 43 1.36 -6.77 -22.80
N ALA A 44 0.52 -6.00 -22.10
CA ALA A 44 -0.63 -5.32 -22.69
C ALA A 44 -0.26 -4.06 -23.50
N THR A 45 0.75 -3.30 -23.06
CA THR A 45 1.22 -2.12 -23.78
C THR A 45 2.20 -2.47 -24.88
N GLY A 46 2.86 -3.62 -24.82
CA GLY A 46 3.89 -4.04 -25.79
C GLY A 46 5.15 -3.18 -25.78
N VAL A 47 5.23 -2.25 -24.84
CA VAL A 47 6.33 -1.30 -24.63
C VAL A 47 6.38 -0.93 -23.15
N GLY A 48 7.59 -0.69 -22.64
CA GLY A 48 7.86 -0.29 -21.26
C GLY A 48 8.64 -1.34 -20.48
N ASP A 49 8.74 -1.14 -19.17
CA ASP A 49 9.47 -2.01 -18.25
C ASP A 49 8.53 -2.41 -17.10
N ALA A 50 8.29 -3.70 -16.92
CA ALA A 50 7.45 -4.27 -15.87
C ALA A 50 7.86 -3.79 -14.47
N PHE A 51 9.14 -3.53 -14.23
CA PHE A 51 9.64 -2.99 -12.98
C PHE A 51 9.08 -1.59 -12.72
N ILE A 52 9.15 -0.71 -13.71
CA ILE A 52 8.61 0.65 -13.61
C ILE A 52 7.09 0.60 -13.39
N TYR A 53 6.38 -0.24 -14.14
CA TYR A 53 4.94 -0.42 -13.95
C TYR A 53 4.59 -0.95 -12.56
N SER A 54 5.38 -1.89 -12.02
CA SER A 54 5.19 -2.40 -10.66
C SER A 54 5.35 -1.31 -9.59
N ILE A 55 6.30 -0.38 -9.77
CA ILE A 55 6.52 0.75 -8.86
C ILE A 55 5.35 1.73 -8.92
N ILE A 56 4.86 2.05 -10.12
CA ILE A 56 3.71 2.94 -10.30
C ILE A 56 2.48 2.35 -9.60
N ILE A 57 2.20 1.06 -9.84
CA ILE A 57 1.08 0.35 -9.23
C ILE A 57 1.23 0.28 -7.71
N GLY A 58 2.41 -0.11 -7.21
CA GLY A 58 2.70 -0.15 -5.77
C GLY A 58 2.56 1.22 -5.11
N THR A 59 2.96 2.29 -5.80
CA THR A 59 2.84 3.67 -5.31
C THR A 59 1.39 4.13 -5.22
N ILE A 60 0.58 3.84 -6.24
CA ILE A 60 -0.86 4.16 -6.27
C ILE A 60 -1.57 3.42 -5.14
N ILE A 61 -1.35 2.10 -5.03
CA ILE A 61 -1.99 1.26 -4.00
C ILE A 61 -1.52 1.68 -2.60
N GLY A 62 -0.22 1.86 -2.38
CA GLY A 62 0.33 2.31 -1.10
C GLY A 62 -0.13 3.70 -0.70
N GLY A 63 -0.27 4.60 -1.68
CA GLY A 63 -0.84 5.93 -1.51
C GLY A 63 -2.31 5.89 -1.08
N LEU A 64 -3.14 5.11 -1.78
CA LEU A 64 -4.55 4.90 -1.46
C LEU A 64 -4.72 4.27 -0.07
N CYS A 65 -3.98 3.20 0.21
CA CYS A 65 -4.00 2.52 1.51
C CYS A 65 -3.58 3.46 2.63
N GLY A 66 -2.50 4.23 2.44
CA GLY A 66 -2.04 5.23 3.40
C GLY A 66 -3.04 6.38 3.62
N SER A 67 -3.78 6.79 2.59
CA SER A 67 -4.84 7.79 2.69
C SER A 67 -6.04 7.26 3.48
N LEU A 68 -6.48 6.03 3.19
CA LEU A 68 -7.54 5.35 3.94
C LEU A 68 -7.16 5.20 5.42
N LEU A 69 -5.96 4.69 5.71
CA LEU A 69 -5.47 4.53 7.08
C LEU A 69 -5.44 5.86 7.85
N GLN A 70 -5.05 6.94 7.18
CA GLN A 70 -5.04 8.29 7.75
C GLN A 70 -6.46 8.81 8.03
N HIS A 71 -7.42 8.50 7.15
CA HIS A 71 -8.84 8.83 7.36
C HIS A 71 -9.44 8.06 8.55
N TYR A 72 -9.18 6.75 8.66
CA TYR A 72 -9.66 5.92 9.77
C TYR A 72 -9.04 6.31 11.11
N THR A 73 -7.71 6.47 11.17
CA THR A 73 -7.03 6.91 12.41
C THR A 73 -7.42 8.33 12.81
N GLY A 74 -7.66 9.22 11.84
CA GLY A 74 -8.22 10.55 12.09
C GLY A 74 -9.60 10.50 12.75
N ARG A 75 -10.50 9.65 12.26
CA ARG A 75 -11.84 9.44 12.86
C ARG A 75 -11.76 8.90 14.29
N ILE A 76 -10.90 7.91 14.55
CA ILE A 76 -10.69 7.34 15.89
C ILE A 76 -10.19 8.41 16.87
N LYS A 77 -9.25 9.26 16.42
CA LYS A 77 -8.70 10.34 17.25
C LYS A 77 -9.75 11.42 17.59
N VAL A 78 -10.62 11.77 16.64
CA VAL A 78 -11.74 12.70 16.85
C VAL A 78 -12.75 12.15 17.85
N ILE A 79 -13.10 10.86 17.77
CA ILE A 79 -14.02 10.21 18.71
C ILE A 79 -13.43 10.19 20.13
N ARG A 80 -12.14 9.86 20.27
CA ARG A 80 -11.46 9.84 21.57
C ARG A 80 -11.37 11.23 22.21
N SER A 81 -11.15 12.28 21.40
CA SER A 81 -11.08 13.67 21.89
C SER A 81 -12.45 14.22 22.31
N ARG A 82 -13.55 13.84 21.64
CA ARG A 82 -14.91 14.23 22.06
C ARG A 82 -15.33 13.60 23.39
N LYS A 83 -14.97 12.32 23.63
CA LYS A 83 -15.23 11.68 24.93
C LYS A 83 -14.48 12.37 26.08
N LYS A 84 -13.22 12.77 25.87
CA LYS A 84 -12.39 13.44 26.90
C LYS A 84 -12.89 14.84 27.25
N LYS A 85 -13.41 15.60 26.27
CA LYS A 85 -13.97 16.95 26.52
C LYS A 85 -15.31 16.90 27.28
N LYS A 86 -16.12 15.85 27.07
CA LYS A 86 -17.42 15.68 27.76
C LYS A 86 -17.29 15.25 29.23
N THR A 87 -16.13 14.74 29.64
CA THR A 87 -15.85 14.33 31.03
C THR A 87 -15.26 15.46 31.88
N LEU A 88 -14.62 16.46 31.27
CA LEU A 88 -14.02 17.60 31.98
C LEU A 88 -14.96 18.81 32.16
N GLY A 89 -16.10 18.85 31.47
CA GLY A 89 -17.11 19.90 31.63
C GLY A 89 -18.24 19.56 32.60
N ARG A 90 -18.00 18.61 33.53
CA ARG A 90 -18.97 18.12 34.52
C ARG A 90 -18.43 18.09 35.96
N SER A 91 -17.34 18.82 36.23
CA SER A 91 -16.88 19.11 37.59
C SER A 91 -17.04 20.59 37.86
#